data_AF-A0A7X4A897-F1
#
_entry.id   AF-A0A7X4A897-F1
#
_cell.length_a   1.000
_cell.length_b   1.000
_cell.length_c   1.000
_cell.angle_alpha   90.00
_cell.angle_beta   90.00
_cell.angle_gamma   90.00
#
_symmetry.space_group_name_H-M   'P 1'
#
loop_
_entity.id
_entity.type
_entity.pdbx_description
1 polymer ?
#
loop_
_entity_poly.entity_id
_entity_poly.type
_entity_poly.pdbx_seq_one_letter_code
_entity_poly.pdbx_strand_id
1 'polypeptide(L)' 'KARRTIANDWMETRCGWTPFDGMTVTGWPKATVVRGNIVMREDELLGRPGGAPVAFQECLTAG' A
#
# COMPACT_ATOMS: atom_id res chain seq x y z
N LYS A 1 5.54 -15.96 10.77
CA LYS A 1 5.47 -14.67 10.05
C LYS A 1 6.49 -14.70 8.91
N ALA A 2 6.17 -14.15 7.74
CA ALA A 2 7.15 -14.06 6.65
C ALA A 2 8.33 -13.15 7.03
N ARG A 3 9.53 -13.49 6.58
CA ARG A 3 10.77 -12.71 6.72
C ARG A 3 11.29 -12.40 5.32
N ARG A 4 11.61 -11.12 5.06
CA ARG A 4 12.06 -10.65 3.74
C ARG A 4 13.03 -9.48 3.87
N THR A 5 13.91 -9.33 2.88
CA THR A 5 14.80 -8.19 2.75
C THR A 5 14.15 -7.16 1.82
N ILE A 6 14.16 -5.90 2.25
CA ILE A 6 13.64 -4.82 1.43
C ILE A 6 14.64 -4.47 0.32
N ALA A 7 14.15 -4.25 -0.90
CA ALA A 7 14.99 -3.89 -2.03
C ALA A 7 14.33 -2.84 -2.93
N ASN A 8 15.12 -1.97 -3.54
CA ASN A 8 14.66 -0.89 -4.40
C ASN A 8 14.01 -1.38 -5.71
N ASP A 9 14.42 -2.54 -6.21
CA ASP A 9 14.01 -3.11 -7.50
C ASP A 9 12.51 -3.45 -7.59
N TRP A 10 11.83 -3.64 -6.47
CA TRP A 10 10.39 -3.88 -6.41
C TRP A 10 9.59 -2.69 -5.84
N MET A 11 10.19 -1.50 -5.73
CA MET A 11 9.50 -0.29 -5.30
C MET A 11 8.64 0.29 -6.42
N GLU A 12 7.32 0.17 -6.29
CA GLU A 12 6.33 0.76 -7.22
C GLU A 12 6.11 2.28 -7.01
N THR A 13 6.91 2.92 -6.16
CA THR A 13 6.85 4.38 -5.97
C THR A 13 7.48 5.09 -7.17
N ARG A 14 7.03 6.31 -7.47
CA ARG A 14 7.57 7.08 -8.62
C ARG A 14 9.08 7.34 -8.55
N CYS A 15 9.65 7.41 -7.36
CA CYS A 15 11.09 7.62 -7.18
C CYS A 15 11.91 6.32 -7.26
N GLY A 16 11.26 5.15 -7.18
CA GLY A 16 11.91 3.85 -7.35
C GLY A 16 12.95 3.51 -6.28
N TRP A 17 12.91 4.16 -5.11
CA TRP A 17 13.85 3.88 -4.01
C TRP A 17 13.19 4.01 -2.63
N THR A 18 13.82 3.39 -1.64
CA THR A 18 13.44 3.44 -0.23
C THR A 18 14.68 3.55 0.66
N PRO A 19 14.63 4.29 1.79
CA PRO A 19 15.75 4.34 2.75
C PRO A 19 15.97 3.01 3.48
N PHE A 20 15.07 2.04 3.29
CA PHE A 20 15.10 0.74 3.97
C PHE A 20 15.71 -0.38 3.10
N ASP A 21 16.28 -0.06 1.95
CA ASP A 21 16.98 -1.03 1.08
C ASP A 21 18.03 -1.82 1.88
N GLY A 22 18.05 -3.14 1.71
CA GLY A 22 18.90 -4.07 2.46
C GLY A 22 18.40 -4.45 3.86
N MET A 23 17.35 -3.81 4.38
CA MET A 23 16.81 -4.12 5.72
C MET A 23 15.98 -5.41 5.69
N THR A 24 16.29 -6.35 6.60
CA THR A 24 15.48 -7.56 6.80
C THR A 24 14.38 -7.33 7.83
N VAL A 25 13.13 -7.54 7.44
CA VAL A 25 11.95 -7.33 8.29
C VAL A 25 11.16 -8.63 8.51
N THR A 26 10.35 -8.66 9.57
CA THR A 26 9.42 -9.75 9.89
C THR A 26 8.00 -9.21 9.94
N GLY A 27 7.07 -9.90 9.28
CA GLY A 27 5.72 -9.38 9.02
C GLY A 27 5.71 -8.72 7.66
N TRP A 28 5.04 -9.35 6.71
CA TRP A 28 4.96 -8.90 5.33
C TRP A 28 3.51 -8.79 4.91
N PRO A 29 3.07 -7.65 4.34
CA PRO A 29 1.70 -7.53 3.84
C PRO A 29 1.50 -8.49 2.66
N LYS A 30 0.43 -9.27 2.70
CA LYS A 30 0.05 -10.20 1.61
C LYS A 30 -1.12 -9.69 0.77
N ALA A 31 -1.89 -8.77 1.30
CA ALA A 31 -2.97 -8.12 0.58
C ALA A 31 -3.25 -6.72 1.15
N THR A 32 -3.66 -5.81 0.27
CA THR A 32 -4.20 -4.49 0.62
C THR A 32 -5.62 -4.38 0.08
N VAL A 33 -6.54 -3.92 0.92
CA VAL A 33 -7.96 -3.75 0.55
C VAL A 33 -8.36 -2.28 0.70
N VAL A 34 -8.92 -1.70 -0.36
CA VAL A 34 -9.44 -0.33 -0.38
C VAL A 34 -10.91 -0.39 -0.74
N ARG A 35 -11.78 0.01 0.21
CA ARG A 35 -13.25 0.03 0.05
C ARG A 35 -13.84 -1.30 -0.48
N GLY A 36 -13.37 -2.42 0.06
CA GLY A 36 -13.81 -3.76 -0.34
C GLY A 36 -13.12 -4.33 -1.58
N ASN A 37 -12.27 -3.56 -2.26
CA ASN A 37 -11.53 -4.02 -3.44
C ASN A 37 -10.10 -4.41 -3.05
N ILE A 38 -9.63 -5.57 -3.48
CA ILE A 38 -8.23 -5.98 -3.34
C ILE A 38 -7.42 -5.21 -4.38
N VAL A 39 -6.50 -4.36 -3.92
CA VAL A 39 -5.67 -3.50 -4.79
C VAL A 39 -4.22 -3.96 -4.88
N MET A 40 -3.81 -4.84 -3.97
CA MET A 40 -2.53 -5.53 -4.01
C MET A 40 -2.72 -6.92 -3.42
N ARG A 41 -2.11 -7.94 -4.02
CA ARG A 41 -2.09 -9.30 -3.49
C ARG A 41 -0.83 -10.01 -3.93
N GLU A 42 -0.21 -10.76 -3.02
CA GLU A 42 0.96 -11.60 -3.33
C GLU A 42 2.06 -10.82 -4.08
N ASP A 43 2.35 -9.60 -3.62
CA ASP A 43 3.36 -8.69 -4.19
C ASP A 43 3.02 -8.05 -5.55
N GLU A 44 1.81 -8.27 -6.08
CA GLU A 44 1.34 -7.68 -7.35
C GLU A 44 0.29 -6.58 -7.11
N LEU A 45 0.44 -5.44 -7.79
CA LEU A 45 -0.59 -4.39 -7.85
C LEU A 45 -1.71 -4.80 -8.79
N LEU A 46 -2.96 -4.70 -8.33
CA LEU A 46 -4.14 -5.14 -9.07
C LEU A 46 -4.99 -3.94 -9.52
N GLY A 47 -5.42 -3.98 -10.77
CA GLY A 47 -6.37 -3.02 -11.34
C GLY A 47 -5.78 -1.61 -11.50
N ARG A 48 -6.67 -0.61 -11.49
CA ARG A 48 -6.30 0.81 -11.60
C ARG A 48 -6.45 1.48 -10.23
N PRO A 49 -5.65 2.52 -9.91
CA PRO A 49 -5.86 3.32 -8.71
C PRO A 49 -7.30 3.84 -8.61
N GLY A 50 -7.96 3.55 -7.48
CA GLY A 50 -9.40 3.80 -7.29
C GLY A 50 -9.75 4.29 -5.88
N GLY A 51 -9.00 5.28 -5.38
CA GLY A 51 -9.27 5.92 -4.09
C GLY A 51 -10.46 6.89 -4.14
N ALA A 52 -10.90 7.33 -2.97
CA ALA A 52 -11.91 8.40 -2.83
C ALA A 52 -11.44 9.39 -1.74
N PRO A 53 -11.78 10.68 -1.85
CA PRO A 53 -11.54 11.64 -0.78
C PRO A 53 -12.18 11.18 0.54
N VAL A 54 -11.51 11.43 1.64
CA VAL A 54 -12.08 11.27 2.98
C VAL A 54 -12.88 12.52 3.30
N ALA A 55 -14.13 12.36 3.74
CA ALA A 55 -14.93 13.45 4.29
C ALA A 55 -14.56 13.63 5.77
N PHE A 56 -14.15 14.84 6.14
CA PHE A 56 -13.91 15.20 7.54
C PHE A 56 -15.21 15.64 8.19
N GLN A 57 -15.31 15.45 9.51
CA GLN A 57 -16.53 15.73 10.26
C GLN A 57 -16.99 17.19 10.12
N GLU A 58 -16.05 18.12 10.06
CA GLU A 58 -16.27 19.56 9.89
C GLU A 58 -16.85 19.92 8.51
N CYS A 59 -16.74 19.02 7.53
CA CYS A 59 -17.24 19.21 6.17
C CYS A 59 -18.58 18.50 5.91
N LEU A 60 -19.14 17.82 6.91
CA LEU A 60 -20.46 17.20 6.80
C LEU A 60 -21.52 18.30 6.96
N THR A 61 -22.37 18.49 5.96
CA THR A 61 -23.57 19.32 6.11
C THR A 61 -24.51 18.66 7.12
N ALA A 62 -25.12 19.46 7.99
CA ALA A 62 -26.19 18.99 8.86
C ALA A 62 -27.30 18.38 8.00
N GLY A 63 -27.64 17.12 8.29
CA GLY A 63 -28.73 16.39 7.64
C GLY A 63 -30.10 16.85 8.08
#